data_AF-A0A9W9HB07-F1
#
_entry.id   AF-A0A9W9HB07-F1
#
_cell.length_a   1.000
_cell.length_b   1.000
_cell.length_c   1.000
_cell.angle_alpha   90.00
_cell.angle_beta   90.00
_cell.angle_gamma   90.00
#
_symmetry.space_group_name_H-M   'P 1'
#
loop_
_entity.id
_entity.type
_entity.pdbx_description
1 polymer ?
#
loop_
_entity_poly.entity_id
_entity_poly.type
_entity_poly.pdbx_seq_one_letter_code
_entity_poly.pdbx_strand_id
1 'polypeptide(L)'
;MSSQERTSRKENLEARNCESSSAFSFIRARSRTAYGSFKAIPGGLDILIAGTACVDISSLNSLQKTLQQGGSSTATFGGLLQYAAKYRPRMIIQENGRGAPWGQMKDMWERFGYICVQTNLNTKHYYIPQTRERTYMVIIDKHRLEAIHLITPLDTRGMTLTERVSDLIEKFKRPASAPIGHFMLDDEDRRLELIEMKACLDSRSEVSWEQYKIRHDQQRKQLALGTGRPITRSLPGVNDLQVPDFYWHRFWQTQPERVWDTVDINFLKRMLQGYDMNHKDRWIDLSQGVDRSNEGIAGVGVAGCITPKGIPFSTTRGGPVSGMEALSLQGLPLDRMLLTRETNHIRPLACLWDVVVFGV
;
A
#
# COMPACT_ATOMS: atom_id res chain seq x y z
N MET A 1 -7.87 52.10 1.14
CA MET A 1 -7.53 50.94 0.29
C MET A 1 -8.45 49.79 0.67
N SER A 2 -9.34 49.41 -0.24
CA SER A 2 -10.48 48.52 0.07
C SER A 2 -10.02 47.07 0.23
N SER A 3 -10.84 46.24 0.89
CA SER A 3 -10.60 44.81 1.06
C SER A 3 -10.38 44.08 -0.28
N GLN A 4 -10.97 44.56 -1.38
CA GLN A 4 -10.80 43.99 -2.72
C GLN A 4 -9.39 44.23 -3.31
N GLU A 5 -8.72 45.35 -3.00
CA GLU A 5 -7.33 45.59 -3.43
C GLU A 5 -6.32 44.69 -2.70
N ARG A 6 -6.64 44.25 -1.47
CA ARG A 6 -5.78 43.34 -0.70
C ARG A 6 -5.88 41.89 -1.20
N THR A 7 -7.06 41.46 -1.66
CA THR A 7 -7.26 40.13 -2.25
C THR A 7 -6.58 40.03 -3.62
N SER A 8 -6.75 41.04 -4.47
CA SER A 8 -6.08 41.13 -5.78
C SER A 8 -4.55 41.18 -5.68
N ARG A 9 -3.98 41.86 -4.67
CA ARG A 9 -2.54 41.84 -4.42
C ARG A 9 -2.04 40.51 -3.85
N LYS A 10 -2.84 39.78 -3.08
CA LYS A 10 -2.50 38.42 -2.60
C LYS A 10 -2.53 37.41 -3.73
N GLU A 11 -3.56 37.42 -4.57
CA GLU A 11 -3.66 36.56 -5.75
C GLU A 11 -2.54 36.84 -6.76
N ASN A 12 -2.17 38.11 -6.97
CA ASN A 12 -1.02 38.47 -7.80
C ASN A 12 0.35 38.12 -7.19
N LEU A 13 0.50 38.05 -5.87
CA LEU A 13 1.72 37.54 -5.21
C LEU A 13 1.80 36.00 -5.26
N GLU A 14 0.66 35.31 -5.12
CA GLU A 14 0.56 33.86 -5.21
C GLU A 14 0.79 33.35 -6.64
N ALA A 15 0.33 34.10 -7.66
CA ALA A 15 0.65 33.82 -9.06
C ALA A 15 2.14 34.02 -9.38
N ARG A 16 2.77 35.11 -8.87
CA ARG A 16 4.20 35.39 -9.10
C ARG A 16 5.14 34.40 -8.41
N ASN A 17 4.75 33.83 -7.27
CA ASN A 17 5.54 32.78 -6.62
C ASN A 17 5.48 31.43 -7.35
N CYS A 18 4.51 31.24 -8.25
CA CYS A 18 4.44 30.08 -9.14
C CYS A 18 5.25 30.28 -10.45
N GLU A 19 5.59 31.54 -10.80
CA GLU A 19 6.34 31.93 -11.99
C GLU A 19 7.84 32.19 -11.75
N SER A 20 8.39 31.78 -10.59
CA SER A 20 9.85 31.78 -10.42
C SER A 20 10.46 30.57 -11.16
N SER A 21 10.83 30.81 -12.41
CA SER A 21 11.59 29.93 -13.30
C SER A 21 12.99 29.56 -12.79
N SER A 22 13.31 29.82 -11.51
CA SER A 22 14.58 29.48 -10.85
C SER A 22 14.51 28.25 -9.92
N ALA A 23 13.33 27.66 -9.70
CA ALA A 23 13.17 26.52 -8.78
C ALA A 23 13.48 25.13 -9.41
N PHE A 24 13.69 25.06 -10.72
CA PHE A 24 14.12 23.83 -11.39
C PHE A 24 15.65 23.69 -11.36
N SER A 25 16.18 23.33 -10.19
CA SER A 25 17.58 22.93 -10.04
C SER A 25 17.98 21.88 -11.09
N PHE A 26 19.19 21.99 -11.64
CA PHE A 26 19.77 21.07 -12.62
C PHE A 26 19.51 19.60 -12.25
N ILE A 27 18.73 18.90 -13.09
CA ILE A 27 18.65 17.44 -13.01
C ILE A 27 20.05 16.89 -13.28
N ARG A 28 20.58 16.16 -12.30
CA ARG A 28 21.87 15.46 -12.44
C ARG A 28 21.88 14.64 -13.72
N ALA A 29 22.97 14.70 -14.48
CA ALA A 29 23.12 13.89 -15.69
C ALA A 29 23.17 12.38 -15.40
N ARG A 30 23.50 12.01 -14.16
CA ARG A 30 23.63 10.62 -13.71
C ARG A 30 22.92 10.39 -12.38
N SER A 31 22.37 9.18 -12.19
CA SER A 31 21.76 8.71 -10.94
C SER A 31 22.31 7.34 -10.55
N ARG A 32 22.10 6.94 -9.29
CA ARG A 32 22.42 5.58 -8.82
C ARG A 32 21.35 4.61 -9.30
N THR A 33 21.77 3.50 -9.89
CA THR A 33 20.91 2.34 -10.17
C THR A 33 20.56 1.60 -8.89
N ALA A 34 19.56 0.72 -8.94
CA ALA A 34 19.25 -0.21 -7.84
C ALA A 34 20.46 -1.06 -7.39
N TYR A 35 21.42 -1.30 -8.28
CA TYR A 35 22.67 -2.02 -7.99
C TYR A 35 23.81 -1.12 -7.46
N GLY A 36 23.52 0.13 -7.08
CA GLY A 36 24.47 1.09 -6.52
C GLY A 36 25.41 1.77 -7.52
N SER A 37 25.47 1.32 -8.78
CA SER A 37 26.30 1.93 -9.83
C SER A 37 25.73 3.29 -10.30
N PHE A 38 26.58 4.23 -10.69
CA PHE A 38 26.13 5.49 -11.31
C PHE A 38 25.96 5.33 -12.82
N LYS A 39 24.77 5.62 -13.36
CA LYS A 39 24.47 5.58 -14.79
C LYS A 39 23.86 6.89 -15.26
N ALA A 40 24.00 7.19 -16.55
CA ALA A 40 23.30 8.31 -17.16
C ALA A 40 21.79 8.11 -17.01
N ILE A 41 21.08 9.21 -16.75
CA ILE A 41 19.62 9.17 -16.71
C ILE A 41 19.13 9.04 -18.16
N PRO A 42 18.38 7.99 -18.52
CA PRO A 42 17.90 7.82 -19.89
C PRO A 42 16.91 8.95 -20.24
N GLY A 43 16.88 9.34 -21.51
CA GLY A 43 15.88 10.23 -22.09
C GLY A 43 15.12 9.51 -23.21
N GLY A 44 14.12 10.17 -23.80
CA GLY A 44 13.41 9.63 -24.96
C GLY A 44 12.54 8.40 -24.67
N LEU A 45 12.10 8.23 -23.42
CA LEU A 45 11.25 7.11 -23.05
C LEU A 45 9.85 7.21 -23.66
N ASP A 46 9.33 6.07 -24.11
CA ASP A 46 7.94 5.96 -24.52
C ASP A 46 7.01 5.89 -23.31
N ILE A 47 7.37 5.07 -22.31
CA ILE A 47 6.61 4.92 -21.06
C ILE A 47 7.56 5.11 -19.88
N LEU A 48 7.13 5.92 -18.90
CA LEU A 48 7.75 6.04 -17.59
C LEU A 48 6.77 5.57 -16.52
N ILE A 49 7.11 4.54 -15.76
CA ILE A 49 6.32 4.10 -14.60
C ILE A 49 6.98 4.64 -13.34
N ALA A 50 6.22 5.26 -12.43
CA ALA A 50 6.76 5.85 -11.22
C ALA A 50 5.83 5.66 -10.02
N GLY A 51 6.33 5.01 -8.97
CA GLY A 51 5.76 5.08 -7.63
C GLY A 51 6.27 6.33 -6.91
N THR A 52 5.39 7.11 -6.30
CA THR A 52 5.77 8.26 -5.46
C THR A 52 5.59 7.92 -3.99
N ALA A 53 6.45 8.46 -3.12
CA ALA A 53 6.38 8.13 -1.72
C ALA A 53 5.02 8.55 -1.13
N CYS A 54 4.48 7.70 -0.25
CA CYS A 54 3.17 7.89 0.38
C CYS A 54 3.27 8.08 1.90
N VAL A 55 4.49 8.13 2.44
CA VAL A 55 4.73 8.09 3.90
C VAL A 55 4.20 9.34 4.60
N ASP A 56 4.28 10.50 3.96
CA ASP A 56 3.80 11.75 4.55
C ASP A 56 2.27 11.88 4.47
N ILE A 57 1.60 11.13 3.60
CA ILE A 57 0.16 11.26 3.30
C ILE A 57 -0.67 10.04 3.69
N SER A 58 -0.04 9.00 4.24
CA SER A 58 -0.70 7.75 4.62
C SER A 58 -1.70 7.97 5.75
N SER A 59 -2.88 7.32 5.69
CA SER A 59 -3.85 7.28 6.81
C SER A 59 -3.32 6.57 8.05
N LEU A 60 -2.21 5.81 7.92
CA LEU A 60 -1.52 5.17 9.04
C LEU A 60 -0.51 6.11 9.72
N ASN A 61 -0.23 7.28 9.13
CA ASN A 61 0.64 8.29 9.72
C ASN A 61 -0.22 9.27 10.54
N SER A 62 0.09 9.43 11.83
CA SER A 62 -0.57 10.41 12.71
C SER A 62 -0.10 11.85 12.48
N LEU A 63 1.02 12.04 11.76
CA LEU A 63 1.64 13.32 11.44
C LEU A 63 1.68 13.50 9.92
N GLN A 64 0.50 13.56 9.31
CA GLN A 64 0.38 13.75 7.86
C GLN A 64 0.92 15.13 7.45
N LYS A 65 1.55 15.21 6.28
CA LYS A 65 2.01 16.47 5.68
C LYS A 65 1.36 16.71 4.33
N THR A 66 1.15 17.98 4.01
CA THR A 66 0.73 18.41 2.68
C THR A 66 1.92 18.48 1.72
N LEU A 67 1.67 18.54 0.41
CA LEU A 67 2.73 18.74 -0.58
C LEU A 67 3.57 20.00 -0.31
N GLN A 68 2.94 21.04 0.24
CA GLN A 68 3.57 22.34 0.53
C GLN A 68 4.50 22.29 1.75
N GLN A 69 4.22 21.40 2.70
CA GLN A 69 5.02 21.23 3.92
C GLN A 69 6.34 20.46 3.68
N GLY A 70 6.56 20.00 2.44
CA GLY A 70 7.72 19.20 2.07
C GLY A 70 7.68 17.79 2.68
N GLY A 71 8.73 17.01 2.42
CA GLY A 71 8.84 15.62 2.87
C GLY A 71 9.28 14.68 1.75
N SER A 72 9.27 13.39 2.04
CA SER A 72 9.66 12.34 1.08
C SER A 72 8.69 12.29 -0.11
N SER A 73 7.40 12.51 0.14
CA SER A 73 6.33 12.51 -0.85
C SER A 73 6.48 13.69 -1.84
N THR A 74 6.75 14.89 -1.31
CA THR A 74 7.04 16.07 -2.14
C THR A 74 8.34 15.92 -2.92
N ALA A 75 9.39 15.38 -2.31
CA ALA A 75 10.69 15.21 -2.97
C ALA A 75 10.63 14.23 -4.15
N THR A 76 9.96 13.08 -3.97
CA THR A 76 9.81 12.06 -5.04
C THR A 76 8.93 12.57 -6.18
N PHE A 77 7.81 13.23 -5.88
CA PHE A 77 6.96 13.84 -6.91
C PHE A 77 7.65 15.01 -7.63
N GLY A 78 8.38 15.86 -6.90
CA GLY A 78 9.19 16.92 -7.48
C GLY A 78 10.27 16.39 -8.44
N GLY A 79 10.94 15.30 -8.07
CA GLY A 79 11.90 14.62 -8.94
C GLY A 79 11.26 14.08 -10.23
N LEU A 80 10.04 13.54 -10.14
CA LEU A 80 9.27 13.08 -11.31
C LEU A 80 8.89 14.25 -12.24
N LEU A 81 8.41 15.37 -11.69
CA LEU A 81 8.11 16.57 -12.48
C LEU A 81 9.35 17.15 -13.15
N GLN A 82 10.47 17.23 -12.43
CA GLN A 82 11.75 17.64 -13.02
C GLN A 82 12.12 16.73 -14.20
N TYR A 83 12.10 15.41 -14.00
CA TYR A 83 12.41 14.46 -15.06
C TYR A 83 11.53 14.68 -16.30
N ALA A 84 10.22 14.85 -16.10
CA ALA A 84 9.27 15.10 -17.16
C ALA A 84 9.50 16.45 -17.87
N ALA A 85 9.91 17.49 -17.14
CA ALA A 85 10.26 18.79 -17.70
C ALA A 85 11.47 18.69 -18.65
N LYS A 86 12.48 17.88 -18.30
CA LYS A 86 13.71 17.72 -19.09
C LYS A 86 13.55 16.75 -20.25
N TYR A 87 13.01 15.57 -20.02
CA TYR A 87 13.05 14.46 -20.98
C TYR A 87 11.72 14.21 -21.69
N ARG A 88 10.63 14.82 -21.22
CA ARG A 88 9.29 14.79 -21.84
C ARG A 88 8.86 13.40 -22.34
N PRO A 89 8.72 12.40 -21.44
CA PRO A 89 8.25 11.06 -21.80
C PRO A 89 6.89 11.12 -22.48
N ARG A 90 6.63 10.21 -23.43
CA ARG A 90 5.34 10.22 -24.15
C ARG A 90 4.17 9.89 -23.22
N MET A 91 4.38 8.94 -22.31
CA MET A 91 3.44 8.54 -21.29
C MET A 91 4.13 8.35 -19.95
N ILE A 92 3.46 8.76 -18.88
CA ILE A 92 3.87 8.51 -17.50
C ILE A 92 2.71 7.80 -16.79
N ILE A 93 3.01 6.74 -16.03
CA ILE A 93 2.07 6.07 -15.13
C ILE A 93 2.54 6.34 -13.72
N GLN A 94 1.84 7.22 -13.02
CA GLN A 94 2.14 7.58 -11.64
C GLN A 94 1.26 6.76 -10.69
N GLU A 95 1.86 6.10 -9.70
CA GLU A 95 1.18 5.34 -8.64
C GLU A 95 1.36 6.02 -7.27
N ASN A 96 0.29 6.00 -6.47
CA ASN A 96 0.32 6.32 -5.04
C ASN A 96 -0.93 5.74 -4.32
N GLY A 97 -0.99 5.89 -3.00
CA GLY A 97 -2.17 5.59 -2.19
C GLY A 97 -3.39 6.45 -2.55
N ARG A 98 -4.58 5.94 -2.22
CA ARG A 98 -5.86 6.61 -2.46
C ARG A 98 -5.95 8.02 -1.85
N GLY A 99 -5.35 8.22 -0.68
CA GLY A 99 -5.38 9.49 0.06
C GLY A 99 -4.40 10.56 -0.43
N ALA A 100 -3.64 10.32 -1.52
CA ALA A 100 -2.76 11.35 -2.06
C ALA A 100 -3.55 12.57 -2.59
N PRO A 101 -2.95 13.77 -2.61
CA PRO A 101 -3.58 14.98 -3.12
C PRO A 101 -3.63 15.00 -4.65
N TRP A 102 -4.36 14.05 -5.23
CA TRP A 102 -4.40 13.79 -6.67
C TRP A 102 -4.90 14.97 -7.51
N GLY A 103 -5.83 15.77 -6.99
CA GLY A 103 -6.28 17.00 -7.65
C GLY A 103 -5.12 17.99 -7.87
N GLN A 104 -4.34 18.25 -6.83
CA GLN A 104 -3.17 19.14 -6.93
C GLN A 104 -2.11 18.58 -7.88
N MET A 105 -1.86 17.27 -7.82
CA MET A 105 -0.91 16.61 -8.74
C MET A 105 -1.36 16.71 -10.20
N LYS A 106 -2.67 16.51 -10.45
CA LYS A 106 -3.28 16.66 -11.78
C LYS A 106 -3.11 18.09 -12.31
N ASP A 107 -3.47 19.09 -11.52
CA ASP A 107 -3.34 20.50 -11.90
C ASP A 107 -1.90 20.85 -12.27
N MET A 108 -0.92 20.31 -11.54
CA MET A 108 0.49 20.49 -11.87
C MET A 108 0.85 19.84 -13.21
N TRP A 109 0.45 18.60 -13.47
CA TRP A 109 0.71 17.94 -14.75
C TRP A 109 0.07 18.66 -15.94
N GLU A 110 -1.15 19.16 -15.78
CA GLU A 110 -1.85 19.92 -16.83
C GLU A 110 -1.15 21.24 -17.13
N ARG A 111 -0.64 21.95 -16.12
CA ARG A 111 0.24 23.13 -16.31
C ARG A 111 1.53 22.79 -17.05
N PHE A 112 2.03 21.57 -16.90
CA PHE A 112 3.21 21.06 -17.62
C PHE A 112 2.92 20.57 -19.05
N GLY A 113 1.68 20.75 -19.55
CA GLY A 113 1.31 20.35 -20.90
C GLY A 113 1.09 18.84 -21.05
N TYR A 114 0.56 18.18 -20.03
CA TYR A 114 0.13 16.79 -20.08
C TYR A 114 -1.39 16.66 -19.92
N ILE A 115 -1.96 15.59 -20.46
CA ILE A 115 -3.35 15.16 -20.24
C ILE A 115 -3.33 14.06 -19.18
N CYS A 116 -4.21 14.14 -18.17
CA CYS A 116 -4.23 13.21 -17.06
C CYS A 116 -5.55 12.43 -16.96
N VAL A 117 -5.44 11.11 -16.82
CA VAL A 117 -6.55 10.20 -16.54
C VAL A 117 -6.27 9.50 -15.22
N GLN A 118 -7.08 9.78 -14.21
CA GLN A 118 -6.96 9.17 -12.88
C GLN A 118 -7.90 7.97 -12.76
N THR A 119 -7.43 6.87 -12.18
CA THR A 119 -8.24 5.71 -11.85
C THR A 119 -7.89 5.15 -10.48
N ASN A 120 -8.87 4.61 -9.76
CA ASN A 120 -8.63 3.89 -8.50
C ASN A 120 -8.83 2.39 -8.73
N LEU A 121 -7.79 1.62 -8.44
CA LEU A 121 -7.77 0.19 -8.64
C LEU A 121 -7.66 -0.54 -7.30
N ASN A 122 -8.40 -1.64 -7.17
CA ASN A 122 -8.28 -2.55 -6.04
C ASN A 122 -7.82 -3.91 -6.55
N THR A 123 -6.71 -4.43 -6.02
CA THR A 123 -6.05 -5.64 -6.52
C THR A 123 -6.99 -6.86 -6.61
N LYS A 124 -8.01 -6.98 -5.74
CA LYS A 124 -9.05 -8.02 -5.84
C LYS A 124 -9.87 -8.04 -7.13
N HIS A 125 -9.88 -6.93 -7.88
CA HIS A 125 -10.51 -6.84 -9.19
C HIS A 125 -9.54 -7.17 -10.34
N TYR A 126 -8.31 -7.54 -10.03
CA TYR A 126 -7.22 -7.82 -10.97
C TYR A 126 -6.43 -9.06 -10.51
N TYR A 127 -7.10 -10.22 -10.55
CA TYR A 127 -6.59 -11.58 -10.32
C TYR A 127 -6.18 -11.98 -8.89
N ILE A 128 -5.70 -11.05 -8.07
CA ILE A 128 -5.12 -11.39 -6.76
C ILE A 128 -6.15 -11.13 -5.65
N PRO A 129 -6.48 -12.10 -4.77
CA PRO A 129 -7.47 -11.95 -3.71
C PRO A 129 -6.93 -11.11 -2.55
N GLN A 130 -6.58 -9.85 -2.81
CA GLN A 130 -6.10 -8.88 -1.84
C GLN A 130 -6.85 -7.57 -2.01
N THR A 131 -7.40 -7.05 -0.92
CA THR A 131 -7.89 -5.67 -0.86
C THR A 131 -6.69 -4.74 -0.69
N ARG A 132 -6.19 -4.24 -1.82
CA ARG A 132 -5.15 -3.20 -1.85
C ARG A 132 -5.57 -2.15 -2.85
N GLU A 133 -6.02 -1.01 -2.32
CA GLU A 133 -6.43 0.14 -3.13
C GLU A 133 -5.24 1.03 -3.45
N ARG A 134 -5.07 1.34 -4.73
CA ARG A 134 -4.09 2.30 -5.24
C ARG A 134 -4.73 3.15 -6.32
N THR A 135 -4.35 4.41 -6.35
CA THR A 135 -4.75 5.32 -7.41
C THR A 135 -3.59 5.44 -8.39
N TYR A 136 -3.92 5.36 -9.66
CA TYR A 136 -2.99 5.54 -10.76
C TYR A 136 -3.41 6.76 -11.57
N MET A 137 -2.42 7.50 -12.06
CA MET A 137 -2.63 8.57 -13.03
C MET A 137 -1.85 8.24 -14.30
N VAL A 138 -2.59 8.05 -15.40
CA VAL A 138 -2.03 7.96 -16.75
C VAL A 138 -1.90 9.37 -17.28
N ILE A 139 -0.67 9.78 -17.57
CA ILE A 139 -0.29 11.15 -17.91
C ILE A 139 0.31 11.09 -19.32
N ILE A 140 -0.28 11.79 -20.28
CA ILE A 140 0.07 11.69 -21.70
C ILE A 140 0.53 13.05 -22.22
N ASP A 141 1.63 13.08 -22.95
CA ASP A 141 2.21 14.30 -23.49
C ASP A 141 1.25 14.97 -24.49
N LYS A 142 0.67 16.12 -24.09
CA LYS A 142 -0.32 16.85 -24.88
C LYS A 142 0.30 17.40 -26.17
N HIS A 143 1.49 17.99 -26.08
CA HIS A 143 2.16 18.62 -27.23
C HIS A 143 2.48 17.60 -28.31
N ARG A 144 2.86 16.38 -27.93
CA ARG A 144 3.09 15.31 -28.91
C ARG A 144 1.81 14.89 -29.61
N LEU A 145 0.69 14.82 -28.89
CA LEU A 145 -0.61 14.50 -29.48
C LEU A 145 -1.11 15.62 -30.41
N GLU A 146 -0.91 16.89 -30.03
CA GLU A 146 -1.23 18.06 -30.85
C GLU A 146 -0.43 18.02 -32.16
N ALA A 147 0.88 17.75 -32.08
CA ALA A 147 1.77 17.72 -33.25
C ALA A 147 1.37 16.66 -34.30
N ILE A 148 0.72 15.57 -33.88
CA ILE A 148 0.24 14.49 -34.76
C ILE A 148 -1.27 14.55 -35.00
N HIS A 149 -1.93 15.67 -34.65
CA HIS A 149 -3.36 15.90 -34.84
C HIS A 149 -4.27 14.81 -34.23
N LEU A 150 -3.81 14.18 -33.14
CA LEU A 150 -4.57 13.14 -32.42
C LEU A 150 -5.39 13.69 -31.24
N ILE A 151 -5.32 14.99 -30.97
CA ILE A 151 -6.31 15.65 -30.11
C ILE A 151 -7.49 16.04 -30.99
N THR A 152 -8.37 15.08 -31.24
CA THR A 152 -9.72 15.36 -31.75
C THR A 152 -10.69 15.45 -30.57
N PRO A 153 -11.76 16.24 -30.66
CA PRO A 153 -12.78 16.29 -29.62
C PRO A 153 -13.35 14.91 -29.30
N LEU A 154 -13.52 14.09 -30.34
CA LEU A 154 -14.03 12.72 -30.27
C LEU A 154 -13.30 11.83 -31.28
N ASP A 155 -13.13 10.56 -30.94
CA ASP A 155 -12.65 9.53 -31.86
C ASP A 155 -13.78 8.98 -32.76
N THR A 156 -13.48 7.98 -33.59
CA THR A 156 -14.45 7.31 -34.48
C THR A 156 -15.63 6.67 -33.74
N ARG A 157 -15.51 6.41 -32.44
CA ARG A 157 -16.55 5.85 -31.58
C ARG A 157 -17.30 6.93 -30.80
N GLY A 158 -17.01 8.22 -31.03
CA GLY A 158 -17.59 9.32 -30.29
C GLY A 158 -17.04 9.46 -28.87
N MET A 159 -15.80 9.01 -28.61
CA MET A 159 -15.17 9.07 -27.28
C MET A 159 -14.00 10.05 -27.28
N THR A 160 -13.86 10.80 -26.18
CA THR A 160 -12.65 11.55 -25.88
C THR A 160 -11.49 10.60 -25.56
N LEU A 161 -10.25 11.10 -25.65
CA LEU A 161 -9.07 10.32 -25.27
C LEU A 161 -9.14 9.81 -23.82
N THR A 162 -9.63 10.64 -22.91
CA THR A 162 -9.74 10.32 -21.48
C THR A 162 -10.77 9.22 -21.22
N GLU A 163 -11.91 9.25 -21.92
CA GLU A 163 -12.93 8.20 -21.89
C GLU A 163 -12.38 6.88 -22.45
N ARG A 164 -11.64 6.93 -23.56
CA ARG A 164 -11.04 5.73 -24.17
C ARG A 164 -10.03 5.06 -23.24
N VAL A 165 -9.18 5.82 -22.56
CA VAL A 165 -8.23 5.29 -21.57
C VAL A 165 -8.99 4.67 -20.39
N SER A 166 -10.06 5.33 -19.93
CA SER A 166 -10.89 4.82 -18.82
C SER A 166 -11.61 3.52 -19.21
N ASP A 167 -12.19 3.44 -20.41
CA ASP A 167 -12.82 2.23 -20.99
C ASP A 167 -11.81 1.07 -21.08
N LEU A 168 -10.57 1.35 -21.50
CA LEU A 168 -9.52 0.34 -21.57
C LEU A 168 -9.14 -0.22 -20.18
N ILE A 169 -9.01 0.66 -19.19
CA ILE A 169 -8.70 0.26 -17.81
C ILE A 169 -9.80 -0.65 -17.22
N GLU A 170 -11.07 -0.32 -17.47
CA GLU A 170 -12.18 -1.15 -16.99
C GLU A 170 -12.19 -2.52 -17.69
N LYS A 171 -11.81 -2.59 -18.96
CA LYS A 171 -11.68 -3.86 -19.70
C LYS A 171 -10.59 -4.79 -19.16
N PHE A 172 -9.59 -4.27 -18.44
CA PHE A 172 -8.57 -5.10 -17.79
C PHE A 172 -9.06 -5.76 -16.49
N LYS A 173 -10.25 -5.38 -16.01
CA LYS A 173 -10.80 -5.90 -14.78
C LYS A 173 -11.11 -7.40 -14.93
N ARG A 174 -10.48 -8.17 -14.06
CA ARG A 174 -10.76 -9.60 -13.91
C ARG A 174 -10.65 -9.93 -12.42
N PRO A 175 -11.80 -10.03 -11.73
CA PRO A 175 -11.81 -10.33 -10.30
C PRO A 175 -11.02 -11.60 -9.96
N ALA A 176 -10.42 -11.60 -8.78
CA ALA A 176 -9.79 -12.79 -8.23
C ALA A 176 -10.83 -13.93 -8.19
N SER A 177 -10.46 -15.07 -8.78
CA SER A 177 -11.31 -16.26 -8.89
C SER A 177 -10.91 -17.35 -7.90
N ALA A 178 -9.76 -17.20 -7.24
CA ALA A 178 -9.27 -18.10 -6.22
C ALA A 178 -9.12 -17.35 -4.88
N PRO A 179 -9.37 -18.03 -3.74
CA PRO A 179 -9.18 -17.43 -2.42
C PRO A 179 -7.70 -17.32 -2.09
N ILE A 180 -7.40 -16.54 -1.04
CA ILE A 180 -6.04 -16.30 -0.56
C ILE A 180 -5.24 -17.58 -0.27
N GLY A 181 -5.88 -18.63 0.26
CA GLY A 181 -5.22 -19.91 0.52
C GLY A 181 -4.59 -20.55 -0.72
N HIS A 182 -5.09 -20.30 -1.93
CA HIS A 182 -4.47 -20.80 -3.17
C HIS A 182 -3.19 -20.06 -3.57
N PHE A 183 -2.93 -18.89 -2.96
CA PHE A 183 -1.70 -18.11 -3.16
C PHE A 183 -0.69 -18.38 -2.03
N MET A 184 -1.10 -19.11 -1.00
CA MET A 184 -0.29 -19.47 0.15
C MET A 184 0.40 -20.82 -0.07
N LEU A 185 1.38 -21.13 0.78
CA LEU A 185 2.01 -22.44 0.78
C LEU A 185 1.03 -23.46 1.37
N ASP A 186 1.13 -24.70 0.90
CA ASP A 186 0.45 -25.83 1.52
C ASP A 186 0.92 -25.98 2.98
N ASP A 187 0.05 -26.41 3.88
CA ASP A 187 0.37 -26.52 5.31
C ASP A 187 1.47 -27.58 5.57
N GLU A 188 1.64 -28.54 4.66
CA GLU A 188 2.71 -29.57 4.69
C GLU A 188 3.98 -29.13 3.95
N ASP A 189 4.06 -27.88 3.46
CA ASP A 189 5.25 -27.39 2.77
C ASP A 189 6.42 -27.26 3.75
N ARG A 190 7.50 -28.02 3.50
CA ARG A 190 8.74 -28.02 4.30
C ARG A 190 9.32 -26.61 4.55
N ARG A 191 9.04 -25.65 3.68
CA ARG A 191 9.47 -24.25 3.89
C ARG A 191 8.79 -23.63 5.10
N LEU A 192 7.51 -23.93 5.34
CA LEU A 192 6.78 -23.46 6.53
C LEU A 192 7.37 -24.07 7.80
N GLU A 193 7.66 -25.37 7.81
CA GLU A 193 8.33 -26.04 8.93
C GLU A 193 9.66 -25.35 9.29
N LEU A 194 10.50 -25.07 8.29
CA LEU A 194 11.78 -24.37 8.48
C LEU A 194 11.59 -22.94 9.00
N ILE A 195 10.53 -22.25 8.58
CA ILE A 195 10.20 -20.90 9.05
C ILE A 195 9.77 -20.95 10.51
N GLU A 196 8.88 -21.87 10.87
CA GLU A 196 8.41 -22.03 12.25
C GLU A 196 9.56 -22.40 13.19
N MET A 197 10.45 -23.30 12.77
CA MET A 197 11.66 -23.63 13.52
C MET A 197 12.55 -22.41 13.79
N LYS A 198 12.70 -21.51 12.82
CA LYS A 198 13.55 -20.31 12.92
C LYS A 198 12.90 -19.15 13.67
N ALA A 199 11.57 -19.09 13.74
CA ALA A 199 10.84 -18.02 14.42
C ALA A 199 11.15 -17.93 15.93
N CYS A 200 11.73 -18.99 16.50
CA CYS A 200 12.05 -19.13 17.93
C CYS A 200 13.19 -18.21 18.43
N LEU A 201 13.95 -17.56 17.54
CA LEU A 201 15.24 -16.94 17.91
C LEU A 201 15.17 -15.44 18.22
N ASP A 202 14.06 -14.76 17.92
CA ASP A 202 13.95 -13.31 18.11
C ASP A 202 12.98 -12.98 19.25
N SER A 203 13.47 -13.00 20.50
CA SER A 203 12.71 -12.46 21.63
C SER A 203 12.45 -10.97 21.39
N ARG A 204 11.19 -10.59 21.17
CA ARG A 204 10.83 -9.17 21.09
C ARG A 204 10.84 -8.58 22.50
N SER A 205 11.50 -7.43 22.66
CA SER A 205 11.46 -6.67 23.92
C SER A 205 10.02 -6.40 24.32
N GLU A 206 9.70 -6.58 25.61
CA GLU A 206 8.38 -6.28 26.15
C GLU A 206 8.14 -4.76 26.07
N VAL A 207 7.21 -4.36 25.20
CA VAL A 207 6.82 -2.95 25.02
C VAL A 207 5.50 -2.74 25.74
N SER A 208 5.42 -1.72 26.60
CA SER A 208 4.17 -1.34 27.26
C SER A 208 3.06 -1.12 26.22
N TRP A 209 1.91 -1.74 26.45
CA TRP A 209 0.75 -1.71 25.56
C TRP A 209 -0.48 -1.10 26.21
N GLU A 210 -0.33 -0.31 27.28
CA GLU A 210 -1.43 0.29 28.05
C GLU A 210 -2.46 1.04 27.18
N GLN A 211 -2.00 1.81 26.20
CA GLN A 211 -2.88 2.51 25.26
C GLN A 211 -3.70 1.55 24.38
N TYR A 212 -3.13 0.40 24.02
CA TYR A 212 -3.88 -0.64 23.32
C TYR A 212 -4.86 -1.33 24.26
N LYS A 213 -4.48 -1.59 25.51
CA LYS A 213 -5.37 -2.17 26.53
C LYS A 213 -6.63 -1.33 26.72
N ILE A 214 -6.49 0.00 26.84
CA ILE A 214 -7.64 0.92 26.92
C ILE A 214 -8.57 0.76 25.70
N ARG A 215 -8.01 0.69 24.49
CA ARG A 215 -8.81 0.52 23.25
C ARG A 215 -9.48 -0.84 23.18
N HIS A 216 -8.80 -1.89 23.61
CA HIS A 216 -9.33 -3.25 23.68
C HIS A 216 -10.48 -3.34 24.70
N ASP A 217 -10.32 -2.75 25.88
CA ASP A 217 -11.36 -2.66 26.91
C ASP A 217 -12.58 -1.87 26.40
N GLN A 218 -12.36 -0.77 25.69
CA GLN A 218 -13.43 -0.02 25.05
C GLN A 218 -14.19 -0.86 24.03
N GLN A 219 -13.49 -1.60 23.16
CA GLN A 219 -14.13 -2.50 22.18
C GLN A 219 -14.92 -3.62 22.86
N ARG A 220 -14.36 -4.25 23.90
CA ARG A 220 -15.06 -5.28 24.69
C ARG A 220 -16.32 -4.74 25.34
N LYS A 221 -16.28 -3.52 25.90
CA LYS A 221 -17.45 -2.86 26.49
C LYS A 221 -18.50 -2.50 25.43
N GLN A 222 -18.09 -1.90 24.32
CA GLN A 222 -19.00 -1.48 23.25
C GLN A 222 -19.76 -2.66 22.63
N LEU A 223 -19.09 -3.80 22.48
CA LEU A 223 -19.66 -5.00 21.87
C LEU A 223 -20.10 -6.05 22.89
N ALA A 224 -20.07 -5.75 24.20
CA ALA A 224 -20.41 -6.66 25.29
C ALA A 224 -19.72 -8.05 25.19
N LEU A 225 -18.42 -8.08 24.83
CA LEU A 225 -17.68 -9.32 24.59
C LEU A 225 -17.23 -10.06 25.87
N GLY A 226 -17.32 -9.41 27.03
CA GLY A 226 -16.74 -9.89 28.27
C GLY A 226 -15.20 -9.86 28.27
N THR A 227 -14.60 -10.49 29.29
CA THR A 227 -13.14 -10.51 29.53
C THR A 227 -12.47 -11.82 29.12
N GLY A 228 -13.25 -12.77 28.58
CA GLY A 228 -12.74 -14.08 28.18
C GLY A 228 -11.68 -14.00 27.07
N ARG A 229 -10.80 -15.01 27.07
CA ARG A 229 -9.75 -15.24 26.08
C ARG A 229 -9.88 -16.66 25.49
N PRO A 230 -10.88 -16.92 24.64
CA PRO A 230 -11.23 -18.29 24.22
C PRO A 230 -10.21 -18.96 23.29
N ILE A 231 -9.45 -18.20 22.50
CA ILE A 231 -8.41 -18.72 21.61
C ILE A 231 -7.14 -18.96 22.39
N THR A 232 -6.64 -17.92 23.06
CA THR A 232 -5.32 -18.04 23.71
C THR A 232 -5.38 -18.76 25.05
N ARG A 233 -6.55 -18.73 25.71
CA ARG A 233 -6.77 -19.21 27.08
C ARG A 233 -5.75 -18.67 28.08
N SER A 234 -5.16 -17.51 27.76
CA SER A 234 -4.17 -16.86 28.62
C SER A 234 -4.83 -16.22 29.83
N LEU A 235 -4.12 -16.24 30.95
CA LEU A 235 -4.47 -15.45 32.12
C LEU A 235 -3.66 -14.14 32.11
N PRO A 236 -4.27 -12.98 32.45
CA PRO A 236 -3.56 -11.71 32.48
C PRO A 236 -2.31 -11.78 33.37
N GLY A 237 -1.15 -11.40 32.84
CA GLY A 237 0.13 -11.41 33.57
C GLY A 237 0.76 -12.80 33.76
N VAL A 238 0.15 -13.88 33.24
CA VAL A 238 0.72 -15.23 33.26
C VAL A 238 1.10 -15.63 31.84
N ASN A 239 2.35 -16.04 31.64
CA ASN A 239 2.82 -16.56 30.36
C ASN A 239 2.53 -18.06 30.23
N ASP A 240 1.26 -18.44 30.38
CA ASP A 240 0.76 -19.79 30.14
C ASP A 240 -0.35 -19.71 29.08
N LEU A 241 -0.06 -20.28 27.92
CA LEU A 241 -0.85 -20.14 26.71
C LEU A 241 -1.31 -21.51 26.23
N GLN A 242 -2.61 -21.67 26.02
CA GLN A 242 -3.22 -22.92 25.59
C GLN A 242 -4.04 -22.66 24.30
N VAL A 243 -3.32 -22.35 23.23
CA VAL A 243 -3.90 -22.18 21.88
C VAL A 243 -4.35 -23.53 21.29
N PRO A 244 -5.29 -23.54 20.32
CA PRO A 244 -5.71 -24.78 19.66
C PRO A 244 -4.54 -25.56 19.05
N ASP A 245 -4.62 -26.89 19.05
CA ASP A 245 -3.53 -27.80 18.65
C ASP A 245 -3.02 -27.57 17.21
N PHE A 246 -3.88 -27.06 16.33
CA PHE A 246 -3.52 -26.77 14.93
C PHE A 246 -2.84 -25.41 14.75
N TYR A 247 -2.71 -24.60 15.82
CA TYR A 247 -2.01 -23.32 15.76
C TYR A 247 -0.50 -23.50 15.86
N TRP A 248 0.26 -22.55 15.32
CA TRP A 248 1.72 -22.51 15.43
C TRP A 248 2.14 -22.10 16.84
N HIS A 249 2.25 -23.07 17.77
CA HIS A 249 2.52 -22.82 19.18
C HIS A 249 3.75 -21.95 19.43
N ARG A 250 4.84 -22.18 18.68
CA ARG A 250 6.09 -21.40 18.81
C ARG A 250 5.89 -19.94 18.42
N PHE A 251 5.14 -19.68 17.35
CA PHE A 251 4.81 -18.32 16.95
C PHE A 251 4.08 -17.60 18.08
N TRP A 252 3.06 -18.23 18.67
CA TRP A 252 2.26 -17.60 19.71
C TRP A 252 3.02 -17.32 21.01
N GLN A 253 3.89 -18.23 21.43
CA GLN A 253 4.77 -18.05 22.60
C GLN A 253 5.73 -16.86 22.47
N THR A 254 6.07 -16.47 21.23
CA THR A 254 6.93 -15.29 20.97
C THR A 254 6.16 -13.99 20.80
N GLN A 255 4.82 -14.04 20.74
CA GLN A 255 4.01 -12.83 20.59
C GLN A 255 3.73 -12.16 21.94
N PRO A 256 3.65 -10.82 22.01
CA PRO A 256 3.28 -10.12 23.23
C PRO A 256 1.78 -10.26 23.53
N GLU A 257 1.39 -10.06 24.80
CA GLU A 257 -0.01 -10.16 25.26
C GLU A 257 -1.00 -9.31 24.42
N ARG A 258 -0.56 -8.15 23.92
CA ARG A 258 -1.35 -7.31 23.00
C ARG A 258 -1.86 -8.08 21.78
N VAL A 259 -1.03 -8.95 21.21
CA VAL A 259 -1.37 -9.76 20.04
C VAL A 259 -2.32 -10.89 20.42
N TRP A 260 -2.10 -11.52 21.58
CA TRP A 260 -3.01 -12.53 22.14
C TRP A 260 -4.42 -11.96 22.32
N ASP A 261 -4.53 -10.81 23.00
CA ASP A 261 -5.84 -10.18 23.24
C ASP A 261 -6.49 -9.69 21.93
N THR A 262 -5.69 -9.33 20.93
CA THR A 262 -6.19 -8.99 19.58
C THR A 262 -6.89 -10.17 18.92
N VAL A 263 -6.31 -11.38 18.95
CA VAL A 263 -6.92 -12.56 18.32
C VAL A 263 -8.18 -13.00 19.07
N ASP A 264 -8.17 -12.94 20.40
CA ASP A 264 -9.34 -13.29 21.23
C ASP A 264 -10.52 -12.35 20.98
N ILE A 265 -10.28 -11.04 20.90
CA ILE A 265 -11.33 -10.06 20.60
C ILE A 265 -11.87 -10.28 19.18
N ASN A 266 -11.01 -10.53 18.19
CA ASN A 266 -11.49 -10.82 16.84
C ASN A 266 -12.34 -12.11 16.83
N PHE A 267 -11.93 -13.17 17.52
CA PHE A 267 -12.76 -14.38 17.65
C PHE A 267 -14.14 -14.07 18.26
N LEU A 268 -14.18 -13.35 19.40
CA LEU A 268 -15.43 -13.01 20.07
C LEU A 268 -16.34 -12.15 19.19
N LYS A 269 -15.78 -11.21 18.42
CA LYS A 269 -16.54 -10.40 17.43
C LYS A 269 -17.23 -11.27 16.38
N ARG A 270 -16.63 -12.42 16.02
CA ARG A 270 -17.15 -13.35 15.01
C ARG A 270 -18.18 -14.31 15.61
N MET A 271 -17.97 -14.71 16.86
CA MET A 271 -18.99 -15.43 17.63
C MET A 271 -20.29 -14.64 17.77
N LEU A 272 -20.24 -13.31 17.95
CA LEU A 272 -21.44 -12.46 17.91
C LEU A 272 -22.16 -12.48 16.55
N GLN A 273 -21.43 -12.76 15.46
CA GLN A 273 -21.98 -12.89 14.11
C GLN A 273 -22.42 -14.34 13.81
N GLY A 274 -22.33 -15.26 14.78
CA GLY A 274 -22.80 -16.63 14.67
C GLY A 274 -21.86 -17.57 13.92
N TYR A 275 -20.56 -17.28 13.83
CA TYR A 275 -19.61 -18.21 13.20
C TYR A 275 -18.22 -18.21 13.85
N ASP A 276 -17.55 -19.35 13.71
CA ASP A 276 -16.15 -19.54 14.06
C ASP A 276 -15.23 -18.98 12.96
N MET A 277 -14.30 -18.09 13.33
CA MET A 277 -13.35 -17.50 12.38
C MET A 277 -12.34 -18.51 11.83
N ASN A 278 -12.16 -19.67 12.48
CA ASN A 278 -11.26 -20.74 12.07
C ASN A 278 -11.92 -21.71 11.06
N HIS A 279 -13.23 -21.62 10.84
CA HIS A 279 -13.93 -22.49 9.90
C HIS A 279 -13.64 -22.18 8.42
N LYS A 280 -13.36 -20.92 8.09
CA LYS A 280 -12.98 -20.47 6.75
C LYS A 280 -11.79 -19.54 6.84
N ASP A 281 -10.93 -19.62 5.84
CA ASP A 281 -9.70 -18.85 5.84
C ASP A 281 -9.98 -17.34 5.81
N ARG A 282 -9.40 -16.68 6.82
CA ARG A 282 -9.52 -15.24 7.04
C ARG A 282 -8.15 -14.67 7.32
N TRP A 283 -8.02 -13.43 6.91
CA TRP A 283 -6.81 -12.66 7.07
C TRP A 283 -6.99 -11.61 8.16
N ILE A 284 -6.14 -11.65 9.18
CA ILE A 284 -6.11 -10.65 10.24
C ILE A 284 -4.72 -10.03 10.31
N ASP A 285 -4.60 -8.70 10.27
CA ASP A 285 -3.35 -8.04 10.65
C ASP A 285 -3.32 -7.86 12.17
N LEU A 286 -2.66 -8.79 12.86
CA LEU A 286 -2.52 -8.76 14.32
C LEU A 286 -1.61 -7.62 14.80
N SER A 287 -0.91 -6.89 13.92
CA SER A 287 -0.10 -5.72 14.32
C SER A 287 -0.95 -4.50 14.67
N GLN A 288 -2.18 -4.44 14.16
CA GLN A 288 -3.09 -3.32 14.34
C GLN A 288 -4.00 -3.53 15.55
N GLY A 289 -4.56 -2.44 16.07
CA GLY A 289 -5.54 -2.51 17.15
C GLY A 289 -6.89 -3.03 16.65
N VAL A 290 -7.67 -3.65 17.52
CA VAL A 290 -9.00 -4.23 17.20
C VAL A 290 -10.06 -3.21 16.78
N ASP A 291 -9.78 -1.93 17.06
CA ASP A 291 -10.52 -0.73 16.66
C ASP A 291 -10.33 -0.38 15.17
N ARG A 292 -9.25 -0.89 14.55
CA ARG A 292 -9.03 -0.74 13.12
C ARG A 292 -9.72 -1.86 12.37
N SER A 293 -10.12 -1.58 11.13
CA SER A 293 -10.82 -2.51 10.23
C SER A 293 -9.89 -3.67 9.79
N ASN A 294 -9.47 -4.53 10.73
CA ASN A 294 -8.45 -5.57 10.48
C ASN A 294 -8.96 -6.72 9.61
N GLU A 295 -10.29 -6.87 9.52
CA GLU A 295 -10.96 -7.85 8.65
C GLU A 295 -12.10 -7.22 7.82
N GLY A 296 -12.65 -6.07 8.24
CA GLY A 296 -13.97 -5.58 7.80
C GLY A 296 -14.10 -5.17 6.33
N ILE A 297 -13.02 -5.14 5.56
CA ILE A 297 -13.02 -4.74 4.14
C ILE A 297 -12.70 -5.92 3.21
N ALA A 298 -12.02 -6.95 3.73
CA ALA A 298 -11.64 -8.12 2.99
C ALA A 298 -12.54 -9.28 3.47
N GLY A 299 -13.48 -9.68 2.63
CA GLY A 299 -14.37 -10.81 2.92
C GLY A 299 -13.60 -12.12 3.13
N VAL A 300 -14.33 -13.20 3.36
CA VAL A 300 -13.74 -14.55 3.45
C VAL A 300 -12.87 -14.84 2.22
N GLY A 301 -11.67 -15.37 2.43
CA GLY A 301 -10.74 -15.70 1.36
C GLY A 301 -10.09 -14.50 0.64
N VAL A 302 -10.20 -13.28 1.17
CA VAL A 302 -9.51 -12.09 0.64
C VAL A 302 -8.55 -11.54 1.69
N ALA A 303 -7.30 -11.27 1.29
CA ALA A 303 -6.29 -10.66 2.14
C ALA A 303 -6.53 -9.16 2.35
N GLY A 304 -6.12 -8.63 3.49
CA GLY A 304 -5.91 -7.20 3.66
C GLY A 304 -4.62 -6.73 2.97
N CYS A 305 -4.41 -5.41 2.91
CA CYS A 305 -3.15 -4.85 2.44
C CYS A 305 -2.00 -5.25 3.39
N ILE A 306 -0.94 -5.85 2.85
CA ILE A 306 0.25 -6.22 3.63
C ILE A 306 1.05 -4.97 3.98
N THR A 307 1.34 -4.78 5.27
CA THR A 307 2.16 -3.67 5.77
C THR A 307 3.56 -4.16 6.19
N PRO A 308 4.60 -3.30 6.15
CA PRO A 308 5.97 -3.76 6.43
C PRO A 308 6.23 -4.24 7.85
N LYS A 309 5.48 -3.72 8.81
CA LYS A 309 5.54 -4.15 10.20
C LYS A 309 4.29 -4.94 10.60
N GLY A 310 3.53 -5.40 9.60
CA GLY A 310 2.32 -6.17 9.79
C GLY A 310 2.60 -7.51 10.44
N ILE A 311 1.61 -8.06 11.13
CA ILE A 311 1.62 -9.45 11.60
C ILE A 311 0.44 -10.12 10.91
N PRO A 312 0.57 -10.44 9.61
CA PRO A 312 -0.50 -11.08 8.88
C PRO A 312 -0.71 -12.51 9.40
N PHE A 313 -1.96 -12.85 9.71
CA PHE A 313 -2.36 -14.09 10.35
C PHE A 313 -3.47 -14.77 9.53
N SER A 314 -3.32 -16.07 9.28
CA SER A 314 -4.37 -16.93 8.72
C SER A 314 -5.07 -17.68 9.85
N THR A 315 -6.39 -17.54 9.94
CA THR A 315 -7.20 -18.18 10.99
C THR A 315 -7.24 -19.70 10.89
N THR A 316 -7.24 -20.24 9.67
CA THR A 316 -7.32 -21.69 9.45
C THR A 316 -6.02 -22.40 9.79
N ARG A 317 -4.87 -21.77 9.49
CA ARG A 317 -3.55 -22.26 9.90
C ARG A 317 -3.22 -21.97 11.37
N GLY A 318 -3.82 -20.94 11.96
CA GLY A 318 -3.45 -20.51 13.30
C GLY A 318 -2.02 -19.98 13.41
N GLY A 319 -1.47 -19.49 12.30
CA GLY A 319 -0.07 -19.06 12.17
C GLY A 319 0.11 -17.80 11.32
N PRO A 320 1.32 -17.23 11.30
CA PRO A 320 1.65 -16.08 10.49
C PRO A 320 1.70 -16.44 9.01
N VAL A 321 1.46 -15.45 8.16
CA VAL A 321 1.74 -15.54 6.73
C VAL A 321 3.21 -15.22 6.52
N SER A 322 3.94 -16.14 5.89
CA SER A 322 5.37 -16.01 5.66
C SER A 322 5.70 -14.87 4.69
N GLY A 323 6.97 -14.45 4.68
CA GLY A 323 7.46 -13.47 3.71
C GLY A 323 7.27 -13.91 2.26
N MET A 324 7.44 -15.21 1.95
CA MET A 324 7.21 -15.74 0.61
C MET A 324 5.73 -15.67 0.23
N GLU A 325 4.83 -16.09 1.11
CA GLU A 325 3.39 -16.00 0.85
C GLU A 325 2.94 -14.53 0.70
N ALA A 326 3.51 -13.63 1.49
CA ALA A 326 3.27 -12.19 1.37
C ALA A 326 3.75 -11.61 0.03
N LEU A 327 4.79 -12.18 -0.59
CA LEU A 327 5.26 -11.81 -1.94
C LEU A 327 4.34 -12.38 -3.02
N SER A 328 3.88 -13.63 -2.88
CA SER A 328 2.88 -14.26 -3.76
C SER A 328 1.59 -13.43 -3.80
N LEU A 329 1.12 -12.98 -2.64
CA LEU A 329 -0.04 -12.11 -2.49
C LEU A 329 0.16 -10.67 -3.01
N GLN A 330 1.38 -10.32 -3.41
CA GLN A 330 1.67 -9.08 -4.15
C GLN A 330 1.77 -9.33 -5.67
N GLY A 331 1.47 -10.54 -6.14
CA GLY A 331 1.51 -10.91 -7.55
C GLY A 331 2.90 -11.24 -8.07
N LEU A 332 3.85 -11.51 -7.18
CA LEU A 332 5.20 -11.86 -7.59
C LEU A 332 5.36 -13.36 -7.84
N PRO A 333 6.00 -13.77 -8.95
CA PRO A 333 6.26 -15.17 -9.25
C PRO A 333 7.36 -15.72 -8.33
N LEU A 334 6.97 -16.51 -7.33
CA LEU A 334 7.89 -17.10 -6.36
C LEU A 334 8.94 -18.02 -7.00
N ASP A 335 8.58 -18.69 -8.10
CA ASP A 335 9.44 -19.57 -8.91
C ASP A 335 10.54 -18.81 -9.66
N ARG A 336 10.42 -17.49 -9.81
CA ARG A 336 11.36 -16.64 -10.56
C ARG A 336 12.15 -15.69 -9.67
N MET A 337 12.01 -15.80 -8.35
CA MET A 337 12.70 -14.95 -7.37
C MET A 337 13.76 -15.73 -6.60
N LEU A 338 15.02 -15.27 -6.67
CA LEU A 338 16.10 -15.77 -5.84
C LEU A 338 16.13 -15.01 -4.51
N LEU A 339 15.46 -15.54 -3.49
CA LEU A 339 15.36 -14.92 -2.15
C LEU A 339 16.51 -15.35 -1.20
N THR A 340 17.71 -15.61 -1.72
CA THR A 340 18.81 -16.22 -0.96
C THR A 340 19.48 -15.29 0.07
N ARG A 341 19.10 -14.00 0.13
CA ARG A 341 19.69 -12.99 1.04
C ARG A 341 18.67 -12.19 1.84
N GLU A 342 17.39 -12.50 1.74
CA GLU A 342 16.37 -11.72 2.43
C GLU A 342 16.24 -12.14 3.91
N THR A 343 16.20 -11.15 4.79
CA THR A 343 15.90 -11.35 6.22
C THR A 343 14.40 -11.64 6.41
N ASN A 344 14.00 -12.26 7.54
CA ASN A 344 12.59 -12.56 7.86
C ASN A 344 11.67 -11.33 7.95
N HIS A 345 12.20 -10.12 7.76
CA HIS A 345 11.41 -8.90 7.73
C HIS A 345 10.69 -8.74 6.40
N ILE A 346 9.36 -8.78 6.45
CA ILE A 346 8.50 -8.41 5.33
C ILE A 346 8.78 -6.94 5.01
N ARG A 347 9.56 -6.66 3.95
CA ARG A 347 9.54 -5.36 3.29
C ARG A 347 8.61 -5.50 2.09
N PRO A 348 7.33 -5.08 2.17
CA PRO A 348 6.49 -4.96 1.01
C PRO A 348 7.25 -4.09 0.00
N LEU A 349 7.25 -4.49 -1.27
CA LEU A 349 7.87 -3.69 -2.33
C LEU A 349 7.30 -2.26 -2.34
N ALA A 350 6.09 -2.06 -1.82
CA ALA A 350 5.47 -0.76 -1.53
C ALA A 350 6.33 0.23 -0.72
N CYS A 351 7.30 -0.25 0.06
CA CYS A 351 8.26 0.58 0.80
C CYS A 351 9.67 0.61 0.17
N LEU A 352 9.83 -0.01 -1.00
CA LEU A 352 11.06 -0.01 -1.81
C LEU A 352 10.96 0.92 -3.03
N TRP A 353 9.85 1.64 -3.24
CA TRP A 353 9.73 2.58 -4.36
C TRP A 353 10.42 3.91 -4.05
N ASP A 354 11.73 3.94 -4.29
CA ASP A 354 12.34 5.10 -4.94
C ASP A 354 11.82 5.16 -6.40
N VAL A 355 11.89 6.31 -7.09
CA VAL A 355 11.43 6.43 -8.48
C VAL A 355 12.15 5.40 -9.37
N VAL A 356 11.49 4.26 -9.65
CA VAL A 356 12.03 3.21 -10.51
C VAL A 356 11.65 3.52 -11.95
N VAL A 357 12.57 4.12 -12.69
CA VAL A 357 12.41 4.35 -14.12
C VAL A 357 12.51 3.01 -14.85
N PHE A 358 11.39 2.44 -15.24
CA PHE A 358 11.35 1.42 -16.29
C PHE A 358 11.26 2.14 -17.63
N GLY A 359 12.32 2.06 -18.42
CA GLY A 359 12.28 2.43 -19.83
C GLY A 359 12.04 1.18 -20.66
N VAL A 360 10.97 1.17 -21.44
CA VAL A 360 10.82 0.30 -22.60
C VAL A 360 11.13 1.12 -23.83
#